data_AF-A0A376WFD9-F1
#
_entry.id   AF-A0A376WFD9-F1
#
_cell.length_a   1.000
_cell.length_b   1.000
_cell.length_c   1.000
_cell.angle_alpha   90.00
_cell.angle_beta   90.00
_cell.angle_gamma   90.00
#
_symmetry.space_group_name_H-M   'P 1'
#
loop_
_entity.id
_entity.type
_entity.pdbx_description
1 polymer ?
#
loop_
_entity_poly.entity_id
_entity_poly.type
_entity_poly.pdbx_seq_one_letter_code
_entity_poly.pdbx_strand_id
1 'polypeptide(L)'
;MGKMEPRILGKENIKDVAIDFYHRYPEDIALFAEMGFTCLRISIAWARIFPQGDEAEPNEAGLAFYERLFDEMAQAGSSRW
;
A
#
# COMPACT_ATOMS: atom_id res chain seq x y z
N MET A 1 3.70 4.58 -25.82
CA MET A 1 4.55 4.45 -24.63
C MET A 1 5.01 5.84 -24.25
N GLY A 2 4.66 6.36 -23.06
CA GLY A 2 5.06 7.72 -22.64
C GLY A 2 6.58 7.85 -22.54
N LYS A 3 7.13 9.04 -22.80
CA LYS A 3 8.57 9.31 -22.69
C LYS A 3 9.04 9.02 -21.26
N MET A 4 10.08 8.21 -21.11
CA MET A 4 10.69 7.94 -19.80
C MET A 4 11.65 9.08 -19.47
N GLU A 5 11.22 9.97 -18.58
CA GLU A 5 12.09 11.00 -18.01
C GLU A 5 12.90 10.40 -16.84
N PRO A 6 14.21 10.65 -16.75
CA PRO A 6 15.03 10.18 -15.63
C PRO A 6 14.58 10.82 -14.30
N ARG A 7 14.72 10.07 -13.20
CA ARG A 7 14.39 10.59 -11.86
C ARG A 7 15.41 11.68 -11.49
N ILE A 8 14.93 12.91 -11.33
CA ILE A 8 15.75 14.04 -10.86
C ILE A 8 15.64 14.10 -9.34
N LEU A 9 16.77 14.00 -8.64
CA LEU A 9 16.83 14.10 -7.18
C LEU A 9 16.31 15.48 -6.73
N GLY A 10 15.35 15.52 -5.80
CA GLY A 10 14.72 16.76 -5.33
C GLY A 10 13.53 17.26 -6.16
N LYS A 11 13.16 16.58 -7.25
CA LYS A 11 11.92 16.82 -7.98
C LYS A 11 10.88 15.79 -7.56
N GLU A 12 9.86 16.23 -6.85
CA GLU A 12 8.70 15.39 -6.51
C GLU A 12 8.00 14.90 -7.79
N ASN A 13 7.67 13.62 -7.80
CA ASN A 13 6.92 12.97 -8.86
C ASN A 13 5.61 12.44 -8.29
N ILE A 14 4.64 12.24 -9.18
CA ILE A 14 3.31 11.71 -8.83
C ILE A 14 3.36 10.40 -8.03
N LYS A 15 4.42 9.59 -8.21
CA LYS A 15 4.59 8.29 -7.54
C LYS A 15 5.12 8.40 -6.12
N ASP A 16 5.69 9.55 -5.72
CA ASP A 16 6.30 9.70 -4.40
C ASP A 16 5.21 9.73 -3.30
N VAL A 17 4.05 10.34 -3.58
CA VAL A 17 2.89 10.36 -2.67
C VAL A 17 1.71 9.50 -3.19
N ALA A 18 1.50 9.44 -4.51
CA ALA A 18 0.33 8.80 -5.13
C ALA A 18 -1.00 9.33 -4.54
N ILE A 19 -1.88 8.45 -4.05
CA ILE A 19 -3.13 8.82 -3.36
C ILE A 19 -2.97 8.89 -1.83
N ASP A 20 -1.74 8.78 -1.32
CA ASP A 20 -1.43 8.72 0.12
C ASP A 20 -2.07 7.55 0.89
N PHE A 21 -2.36 6.45 0.19
CA PHE A 21 -2.94 5.23 0.79
C PHE A 21 -2.07 4.65 1.92
N TYR A 22 -0.76 4.92 1.91
CA TYR A 22 0.13 4.41 2.96
C TYR A 22 -0.20 4.97 4.35
N HIS A 23 -0.74 6.18 4.43
CA HIS A 23 -1.11 6.80 5.71
C HIS A 23 -2.62 6.80 5.95
N ARG A 24 -3.42 6.82 4.87
CA ARG A 24 -4.87 7.05 4.90
C ARG A 24 -5.73 5.83 4.58
N TYR A 25 -5.13 4.64 4.56
CA TYR A 25 -5.87 3.41 4.27
C TYR A 25 -7.06 3.16 5.22
N PRO A 26 -7.05 3.52 6.53
CA PRO A 26 -8.21 3.27 7.38
C PRO A 26 -9.43 4.06 6.93
N GLU A 27 -9.26 5.36 6.60
CA GLU A 27 -10.36 6.19 6.12
C GLU A 27 -10.86 5.71 4.75
N ASP A 28 -9.95 5.33 3.85
CA ASP A 28 -10.32 4.83 2.53
C ASP A 28 -11.10 3.51 2.64
N ILE A 29 -10.69 2.59 3.52
CA ILE A 29 -11.39 1.32 3.79
C ILE A 29 -12.78 1.56 4.38
N ALA A 30 -12.91 2.49 5.33
CA ALA A 30 -14.20 2.83 5.93
C ALA A 30 -15.18 3.37 4.87
N LEU A 31 -14.70 4.24 3.97
CA LEU A 31 -15.49 4.74 2.84
C LEU A 31 -15.89 3.62 1.88
N PHE A 32 -14.98 2.68 1.59
CA PHE A 32 -15.32 1.51 0.76
C PHE A 32 -16.40 0.64 1.39
N ALA A 33 -16.35 0.43 2.71
CA ALA A 33 -17.38 -0.29 3.44
C ALA A 33 -18.73 0.44 3.42
N GLU A 34 -18.74 1.77 3.60
CA GLU A 34 -19.96 2.59 3.53
C GLU A 34 -20.63 2.52 2.16
N MET A 35 -19.84 2.47 1.08
CA MET A 35 -20.35 2.31 -0.29
C MET A 35 -20.86 0.89 -0.60
N GLY A 36 -20.70 -0.07 0.34
CA GLY A 36 -21.16 -1.44 0.19
C GLY A 36 -20.22 -2.34 -0.60
N PHE A 37 -18.94 -1.97 -0.75
CA PHE A 37 -17.95 -2.87 -1.35
C PHE A 37 -17.60 -4.00 -0.39
N THR A 38 -17.56 -5.22 -0.90
CA THR A 38 -17.25 -6.43 -0.12
C THR A 38 -15.83 -6.93 -0.32
N CYS A 39 -15.09 -6.39 -1.30
CA CYS A 39 -13.75 -6.85 -1.65
C CYS A 39 -12.87 -5.67 -2.04
N LEU A 40 -11.69 -5.59 -1.44
CA LEU A 40 -10.62 -4.66 -1.82
C LEU A 40 -9.37 -5.48 -2.20
N ARG A 41 -8.96 -5.39 -3.47
CA ARG A 41 -7.76 -6.07 -3.97
C ARG A 41 -6.58 -5.11 -3.98
N ILE A 42 -5.54 -5.45 -3.22
CA ILE A 42 -4.28 -4.69 -3.13
C ILE A 42 -3.11 -5.50 -3.69
N SER A 43 -2.00 -4.82 -3.97
CA SER A 43 -0.73 -5.43 -4.35
C SER A 43 0.31 -5.15 -3.28
N ILE A 44 1.13 -6.15 -2.96
CA ILE A 44 2.24 -6.01 -2.01
C ILE A 44 3.45 -5.45 -2.76
N ALA A 45 3.96 -4.31 -2.28
CA ALA A 45 5.21 -3.73 -2.75
C ALA A 45 6.40 -4.50 -2.16
N TRP A 46 7.10 -5.28 -2.98
CA TRP A 46 8.26 -6.08 -2.57
C TRP A 46 9.36 -5.23 -1.89
N ALA A 47 9.66 -4.06 -2.45
CA ALA A 47 10.64 -3.12 -1.91
C ALA A 47 10.29 -2.57 -0.51
N ARG A 48 9.09 -2.83 0.04
CA ARG A 48 8.78 -2.51 1.44
C ARG A 48 9.22 -3.62 2.40
N ILE A 49 9.20 -4.87 1.93
CA ILE A 49 9.58 -6.07 2.69
C ILE A 49 11.08 -6.33 2.52
N PHE A 50 11.59 -6.29 1.29
CA PHE A 50 13.01 -6.44 0.96
C PHE A 50 13.44 -5.22 0.14
N PRO A 51 13.86 -4.12 0.79
CA PRO A 51 14.19 -2.87 0.10
C PRO A 51 15.27 -3.02 -0.98
N GLN A 52 16.28 -3.86 -0.72
CA GLN A 52 17.38 -4.15 -1.64
C GLN A 52 17.11 -5.43 -2.44
N GLY A 53 16.22 -6.29 -1.94
CA GLY A 53 15.73 -7.49 -2.62
C GLY A 53 16.59 -8.73 -2.37
N ASP A 54 17.74 -8.57 -1.72
CA ASP A 54 18.71 -9.60 -1.38
C ASP A 54 18.93 -9.74 0.14
N GLU A 55 18.15 -9.02 0.96
CA GLU A 55 18.23 -9.16 2.40
C GLU A 55 17.80 -10.56 2.86
N ALA A 56 18.50 -11.11 3.85
CA ALA A 56 18.20 -12.43 4.41
C ALA A 56 16.90 -12.45 5.25
N GLU A 57 16.58 -11.31 5.87
CA GLU A 57 15.41 -11.13 6.71
C GLU A 57 14.53 -10.00 6.18
N PRO A 58 13.21 -10.13 6.30
CA PRO A 58 12.28 -9.08 5.88
C PRO A 58 12.35 -7.86 6.80
N ASN A 59 12.00 -6.70 6.26
CA ASN A 59 11.80 -5.49 7.03
C ASN A 59 10.51 -5.59 7.87
N GLU A 60 10.67 -5.73 9.18
CA GLU A 60 9.59 -5.82 10.16
C GLU A 60 8.60 -4.63 10.09
N ALA A 61 9.08 -3.41 9.83
CA ALA A 61 8.19 -2.26 9.69
C ALA A 61 7.27 -2.39 8.46
N GLY A 62 7.78 -2.99 7.38
CA GLY A 62 7.01 -3.30 6.19
C GLY A 62 5.94 -4.37 6.46
N LEU A 63 6.31 -5.42 7.19
CA LEU A 63 5.37 -6.48 7.60
C LEU A 63 4.27 -5.93 8.51
N ALA A 64 4.63 -5.18 9.54
CA ALA A 64 3.68 -4.57 10.48
C ALA A 64 2.69 -3.61 9.80
N PHE A 65 3.08 -2.95 8.70
CA PHE A 65 2.15 -2.16 7.89
C PHE A 65 1.06 -3.03 7.26
N TYR A 66 1.45 -4.13 6.61
CA TYR A 66 0.47 -5.02 5.96
C TYR A 66 -0.41 -5.75 6.97
N GLU A 67 0.13 -6.12 8.13
CA GLU A 67 -0.66 -6.69 9.23
C GLU A 67 -1.80 -5.75 9.64
N ARG A 68 -1.49 -4.49 9.97
CA ARG A 68 -2.51 -3.49 10.30
C ARG A 68 -3.50 -3.22 9.16
N LEU A 69 -3.03 -3.25 7.91
CA LEU A 69 -3.89 -3.06 6.74
C LEU A 69 -4.89 -4.21 6.57
N PHE A 70 -4.46 -5.45 6.76
CA PHE A 70 -5.33 -6.62 6.70
C PHE A 70 -6.32 -6.66 7.87
N ASP A 71 -5.88 -6.27 9.07
CA ASP A 71 -6.76 -6.16 10.24
C ASP A 71 -7.86 -5.13 10.02
N GLU A 72 -7.54 -3.98 9.43
CA GLU A 72 -8.51 -2.93 9.11
C GLU A 72 -9.54 -3.41 8.07
N MET A 73 -9.08 -4.09 7.00
CA MET A 73 -9.99 -4.66 6.00
C MET A 73 -10.91 -5.73 6.61
N ALA A 74 -10.39 -6.57 7.50
CA ALA A 74 -11.17 -7.59 8.19
C ALA A 74 -12.24 -6.97 9.11
N GLN A 75 -11.90 -5.89 9.83
CA GLN A 75 -12.84 -5.15 10.67
C GLN A 75 -13.94 -4.49 9.86
N ALA A 76 -13.61 -3.95 8.68
CA ALA A 76 -14.56 -3.31 7.77
C ALA A 76 -15.51 -4.30 7.06
N GLY A 77 -15.42 -5.60 7.34
CA GLY A 77 -16.28 -6.62 6.74
C GLY A 77 -15.93 -6.95 5.29
N SER A 78 -14.74 -6.57 4.81
CA SER A 78 -14.26 -7.04 3.52
C SER A 78 -14.07 -8.56 3.60
N SER A 79 -14.69 -9.29 2.67
CA SER A 79 -14.55 -10.74 2.58
C SER A 79 -13.08 -11.09 2.37
N ARG A 80 -12.54 -11.90 3.28
CA ARG A 80 -11.23 -12.53 3.13
C ARG A 80 -11.31 -13.47 1.93
N TRP A 81 -10.90 -12.98 0.76
CA TRP A 81 -10.55 -13.88 -0.33
C TRP A 81 -9.25 -14.59 0.03
#